data_AF-A0A7V3FLV2-F1
#
_entry.id   AF-A0A7V3FLV2-F1
#
_cell.length_a   1.000
_cell.length_b   1.000
_cell.length_c   1.000
_cell.angle_alpha   90.00
_cell.angle_beta   90.00
_cell.angle_gamma   90.00
#
_symmetry.space_group_name_H-M   'P 1'
#
loop_
_entity.id
_entity.type
_entity.pdbx_description
1 polymer ?
#
loop_
_entity_poly.entity_id
_entity_poly.type
_entity_poly.pdbx_seq_one_letter_code
_entity_poly.pdbx_strand_id
1 'polypeptide(L)'
;KALKVVLDGSVAAPPENVLIYATSNRRHLMPEYMEENRLAKMVEGELHPSEAIEEKVSLSDRFGIWLSFYPFDQDEYLAIARHWLSHFGVDTTDEERWRLPALQFAQIRGRSGRAAWQFARDFAGKAEERSR
;
A
#
# COMPACT_ATOMS: atom_id res chain seq x y z
N LYS A 1 5.22 16.30 15.25
CA LYS A 1 4.84 17.34 16.26
C LYS A 1 3.33 17.70 16.31
N ALA A 2 2.71 18.42 15.36
CA ALA A 2 1.31 18.89 15.53
C ALA A 2 0.23 17.77 15.65
N LEU A 3 0.34 16.71 14.85
CA LEU A 3 -0.62 15.59 14.85
C LEU A 3 -0.57 14.76 16.15
N LYS A 4 0.60 14.69 16.79
CA LYS A 4 0.82 13.98 18.06
C LYS A 4 0.03 14.63 19.20
N VAL A 5 0.02 15.96 19.25
CA VAL A 5 -0.70 16.77 20.27
C VAL A 5 -2.20 16.54 20.20
N VAL A 6 -2.75 16.46 18.98
CA VAL A 6 -4.18 16.20 18.73
C VAL A 6 -4.59 14.79 19.16
N LEU A 7 -3.72 13.79 18.94
CA LEU A 7 -3.98 12.40 19.35
C LEU A 7 -3.74 12.15 20.85
N ASP A 8 -2.87 12.93 21.49
CA ASP A 8 -2.64 12.92 22.95
C ASP A 8 -3.81 13.53 23.75
N GLY A 9 -4.78 14.15 23.07
CA GLY A 9 -5.86 14.87 23.75
C GLY A 9 -5.39 16.12 24.50
N SER A 10 -4.21 16.68 24.19
CA SER A 10 -3.77 17.92 24.81
C SER A 10 -4.39 19.12 24.09
N VAL A 11 -5.68 19.34 24.42
CA VAL A 11 -6.35 20.62 24.74
C VAL A 11 -7.88 20.44 24.67
N ALA A 12 -8.41 19.49 23.89
CA ALA A 12 -9.83 19.17 23.85
C ALA A 12 -10.05 17.70 23.45
N ALA A 13 -11.04 17.03 24.05
CA ALA A 13 -11.50 15.74 23.56
C ALA A 13 -12.04 15.91 22.12
N PRO A 14 -11.74 14.99 21.18
CA PRO A 14 -12.33 15.03 19.86
C PRO A 14 -13.87 14.97 19.99
N PRO A 15 -14.63 15.79 19.25
CA PRO A 15 -16.09 15.76 19.26
C PRO A 15 -16.61 14.34 18.95
N GLU A 16 -17.77 13.97 19.51
CA GLU A 16 -18.36 12.61 19.34
C GLU A 16 -18.61 12.22 17.86
N ASN A 17 -18.66 13.20 16.96
CA ASN A 17 -18.88 13.02 15.53
C ASN A 17 -17.61 13.04 14.66
N VAL A 18 -16.41 12.99 15.26
CA VAL A 18 -15.14 13.04 14.51
C VAL A 18 -14.36 11.74 14.66
N LEU A 19 -14.15 11.03 13.54
CA LEU A 19 -13.30 9.86 13.45
C LEU A 19 -11.98 10.21 12.75
N ILE A 20 -10.86 10.08 13.48
CA ILE A 20 -9.52 10.24 12.91
C ILE A 20 -8.97 8.86 12.58
N TYR A 21 -8.68 8.60 11.30
CA TYR A 21 -7.96 7.39 10.87
C TYR A 21 -6.69 7.80 10.14
N ALA A 22 -5.60 7.09 10.40
CA ALA A 22 -4.34 7.23 9.69
C ALA A 22 -3.94 5.86 9.15
N THR A 23 -3.67 5.77 7.86
CA THR A 23 -3.11 4.57 7.25
C THR A 23 -1.66 4.83 6.91
N SER A 24 -0.74 3.99 7.37
CA SER A 24 0.66 4.08 6.99
C SER A 24 1.07 2.85 6.19
N ASN A 25 1.71 3.05 5.04
CA ASN A 25 2.30 1.97 4.28
C ASN A 25 3.60 1.57 5.00
N ARG A 26 3.59 0.43 5.72
CA ARG A 26 4.72 -0.06 6.52
C ARG A 26 6.02 -0.17 5.72
N ARG A 27 5.95 -0.25 4.38
CA ARG A 27 7.10 -0.27 3.45
C ARG A 27 7.80 1.08 3.23
N HIS A 28 7.18 2.20 3.59
CA HIS A 28 7.72 3.56 3.34
C HIS A 28 7.65 4.49 4.55
N LEU A 29 7.48 3.96 5.77
CA LEU A 29 7.71 4.76 6.97
C LEU A 29 9.18 5.14 7.15
N MET A 30 10.09 4.40 6.53
CA MET A 30 11.52 4.65 6.49
C MET A 30 11.93 4.71 5.02
N PRO A 31 12.22 5.88 4.43
CA PRO A 31 13.18 5.86 3.34
C PRO A 31 14.52 5.46 3.96
N GLU A 32 15.02 4.27 3.65
CA GLU A 32 16.43 3.97 3.86
C GLU A 32 17.24 4.86 2.90
N TYR A 33 17.44 6.12 3.28
CA TYR A 33 18.47 6.91 2.67
C TYR A 33 19.79 6.40 3.23
N MET A 34 20.56 5.73 2.36
CA MET A 34 21.94 5.27 2.59
C MET A 34 22.90 6.39 3.09
N GLU A 35 22.43 7.64 3.18
CA GLU A 35 23.14 8.77 3.77
C GLU A 35 22.94 8.92 5.30
N GLU A 36 21.84 8.45 5.90
CA GLU A 36 21.64 8.53 7.36
C GLU A 36 22.52 7.55 8.14
N ASN A 37 22.94 6.45 7.54
CA ASN A 37 23.91 5.51 8.14
C ASN A 37 25.29 6.14 8.40
N ARG A 38 25.63 7.28 7.76
CA ARG A 38 26.91 7.98 8.01
C ARG A 38 26.87 8.94 9.21
N LEU A 39 25.69 9.24 9.75
CA LEU A 39 25.51 10.12 10.91
C LEU A 39 25.18 9.36 12.21
N ALA A 40 25.08 8.03 12.15
CA ALA A 40 25.07 7.19 13.35
C ALA A 40 26.42 7.34 14.07
N LYS A 41 26.52 8.32 14.97
CA LYS A 41 27.67 8.45 15.87
C LYS A 41 27.61 7.28 16.85
N MET A 42 28.54 6.35 16.71
CA MET A 42 28.91 5.45 17.80
C MET A 42 29.41 6.29 18.96
N VAL A 43 28.64 6.33 20.05
CA VAL A 43 29.13 6.75 21.36
C VAL A 43 29.05 5.49 22.22
N GLU A 44 30.21 5.06 22.74
CA GLU A 44 30.33 3.92 23.66
C GLU A 44 29.79 2.56 23.15
N GLY A 45 29.82 2.31 21.84
CA GLY A 45 29.59 0.96 21.30
C GLY A 45 28.11 0.53 21.23
N GLU A 46 27.17 1.41 21.58
CA GLU A 46 25.74 1.15 21.44
C GLU A 46 25.14 1.92 20.26
N LEU A 47 24.32 1.21 19.47
CA LEU A 47 23.63 1.75 18.32
C LEU A 47 22.40 2.54 18.80
N HIS A 48 22.48 3.88 18.89
CA HIS A 48 21.30 4.70 19.21
C HIS A 48 20.37 4.79 17.99
N PRO A 49 19.16 4.22 18.03
CA PRO A 49 18.16 4.41 16.98
C PRO A 49 17.76 5.89 16.94
N SER A 50 17.75 6.50 15.77
CA SER A 50 17.41 7.91 15.58
C SER A 50 16.02 8.23 16.17
N GLU A 51 15.88 9.37 16.86
CA GLU A 51 14.64 9.86 17.51
C GLU A 51 13.37 9.74 16.65
N ALA A 52 13.53 9.73 15.33
CA ALA A 52 12.46 9.53 14.34
C ALA A 52 11.79 8.14 14.40
N ILE A 53 12.48 7.10 14.89
CA ILE A 53 11.94 5.75 15.08
C ILE A 53 11.02 5.73 16.31
N GLU A 54 11.45 6.32 17.42
CA GLU A 54 10.67 6.40 18.65
C GLU A 54 9.39 7.24 18.50
N GLU A 55 9.43 8.39 17.78
CA GLU A 55 8.22 9.20 17.55
C GLU A 55 7.13 8.41 16.77
N LYS A 56 7.54 7.57 15.80
CA LYS A 56 6.63 6.74 14.99
C LYS A 56 6.04 5.57 15.78
N VAL A 57 6.83 4.92 16.63
CA VAL A 57 6.33 3.88 17.55
C VAL A 57 5.30 4.47 18.51
N SER A 58 5.61 5.62 19.13
CA SER A 58 4.68 6.28 20.07
C SER A 58 3.35 6.71 19.43
N LEU A 59 3.35 7.00 18.13
CA LEU A 59 2.14 7.35 17.39
C LEU A 59 1.30 6.11 17.06
N SER A 60 1.96 5.01 16.69
CA SER A 60 1.29 3.76 16.32
C SER A 60 0.63 3.07 17.51
N ASP A 61 1.24 3.12 18.70
CA ASP A 61 0.71 2.52 19.93
C ASP A 61 -0.62 3.15 20.40
N ARG A 62 -0.99 4.32 19.86
CA ARG A 62 -2.23 5.04 20.21
C ARG A 62 -3.42 4.70 19.33
N PHE A 63 -3.22 3.92 18.27
CA PHE A 63 -4.32 3.36 17.50
C PHE A 63 -4.71 2.01 18.10
N GLY A 64 -5.94 1.92 18.63
CA GLY A 64 -6.44 0.71 19.29
C GLY A 64 -6.81 -0.44 18.33
N ILE A 65 -6.78 -0.22 17.01
CA ILE A 65 -7.07 -1.23 15.99
C ILE A 65 -5.96 -1.24 14.95
N TRP A 66 -5.40 -2.42 14.71
CA TRP A 66 -4.36 -2.65 13.73
C TRP A 66 -4.95 -3.42 12.55
N LEU A 67 -5.09 -2.76 11.41
CA LEU A 67 -5.51 -3.40 10.16
C LEU A 67 -4.26 -3.89 9.41
N SER A 68 -4.13 -5.20 9.31
CA SER A 68 -3.05 -5.83 8.54
C SER A 68 -3.52 -6.11 7.12
N PHE A 69 -2.67 -5.78 6.14
CA PHE A 69 -2.90 -6.12 4.74
C PHE A 69 -1.99 -7.30 4.38
N TYR A 70 -2.60 -8.43 4.05
CA TYR A 70 -1.86 -9.59 3.56
C TYR A 70 -1.44 -9.37 2.11
N PRO A 71 -0.26 -9.89 1.71
CA PRO A 71 0.14 -9.88 0.31
C PRO A 71 -0.85 -10.71 -0.51
N PHE A 72 -1.24 -10.18 -1.66
CA PHE A 72 -2.13 -10.88 -2.59
C PHE A 72 -1.46 -12.16 -3.09
N ASP A 73 -2.18 -13.27 -2.99
CA ASP A 73 -1.79 -14.46 -3.73
C ASP A 73 -2.12 -14.30 -5.24
N GLN A 74 -1.76 -15.31 -6.03
CA GLN A 74 -1.99 -15.26 -7.47
C GLN A 74 -3.48 -15.33 -7.82
N ASP A 75 -4.26 -16.14 -7.09
CA ASP A 75 -5.64 -16.41 -7.41
C ASP A 75 -6.53 -15.21 -7.03
N GLU A 76 -6.25 -14.56 -5.90
CA GLU A 76 -6.83 -13.28 -5.51
C GLU A 76 -6.53 -12.19 -6.54
N TYR A 77 -5.27 -12.11 -7.00
CA TYR A 77 -4.89 -11.17 -8.04
C TYR A 77 -5.68 -11.39 -9.34
N LEU A 78 -5.78 -12.65 -9.78
CA LEU A 78 -6.51 -13.01 -11.01
C LEU A 78 -8.02 -12.79 -10.87
N ALA A 79 -8.60 -13.05 -9.69
CA ALA A 79 -10.00 -12.76 -9.41
C ALA A 79 -10.30 -11.26 -9.52
N ILE A 80 -9.42 -10.40 -8.99
CA ILE A 80 -9.56 -8.95 -9.10
C ILE A 80 -9.34 -8.47 -10.54
N ALA A 81 -8.37 -9.03 -11.25
CA ALA A 81 -8.15 -8.73 -12.66
C ALA A 81 -9.38 -9.07 -13.50
N ARG A 82 -9.95 -10.27 -13.30
CA ARG A 82 -11.20 -10.71 -13.94
C ARG A 82 -12.36 -9.77 -13.64
N HIS A 83 -12.53 -9.36 -12.38
CA HIS A 83 -13.57 -8.42 -11.99
C HIS A 83 -13.48 -7.11 -12.79
N TRP A 84 -12.29 -6.53 -12.89
CA TRP A 84 -12.10 -5.29 -13.64
C TRP A 84 -12.20 -5.46 -15.15
N LEU A 85 -11.75 -6.58 -15.71
CA LEU A 85 -11.95 -6.88 -17.12
C LEU A 85 -13.44 -6.94 -17.47
N SER A 86 -14.23 -7.65 -16.68
CA SER A 86 -15.69 -7.69 -16.84
C SER A 86 -16.31 -6.30 -16.68
N HIS A 87 -15.83 -5.49 -15.74
CA HIS A 87 -16.28 -4.10 -15.57
C HIS A 87 -16.02 -3.23 -16.82
N PHE A 88 -14.90 -3.45 -17.51
CA PHE A 88 -14.57 -2.77 -18.77
C PHE A 88 -15.20 -3.40 -20.02
N GLY A 89 -16.12 -4.37 -19.86
CA GLY A 89 -16.80 -5.02 -20.97
C GLY A 89 -15.93 -6.00 -21.76
N VAL A 90 -14.79 -6.42 -21.22
CA VAL A 90 -13.97 -7.47 -21.81
C VAL A 90 -14.61 -8.83 -21.50
N ASP A 91 -14.74 -9.68 -22.52
CA ASP A 91 -15.17 -11.06 -22.32
C ASP A 91 -14.13 -11.84 -21.51
N THR A 92 -14.54 -12.29 -20.33
CA THR A 92 -13.69 -13.06 -19.41
C THR A 92 -13.94 -14.56 -19.44
N THR A 93 -14.83 -15.04 -20.32
CA THR A 93 -15.11 -16.48 -20.46
C THR A 93 -13.93 -17.24 -21.07
N ASP A 94 -13.21 -16.60 -22.00
CA ASP A 94 -11.94 -17.10 -22.52
C ASP A 94 -10.79 -16.69 -21.59
N GLU A 95 -10.55 -17.51 -20.57
CA GLU A 95 -9.55 -17.23 -19.54
C GLU A 95 -8.12 -17.20 -20.10
N GLU A 96 -7.81 -18.03 -21.10
CA GLU A 96 -6.48 -18.10 -21.73
C GLU A 96 -6.08 -16.77 -22.38
N ARG A 97 -7.06 -16.01 -22.88
CA ARG A 97 -6.82 -14.73 -23.56
C ARG A 97 -6.25 -13.65 -22.64
N TRP A 98 -6.59 -13.66 -21.34
CA TRP A 98 -6.23 -12.58 -20.42
C TRP A 98 -5.41 -13.04 -19.21
N ARG A 99 -5.48 -14.32 -18.81
CA ARG A 99 -4.79 -14.84 -17.63
C ARG A 99 -3.27 -14.72 -17.74
N LEU A 100 -2.68 -15.21 -18.83
CA LEU A 100 -1.23 -15.14 -19.04
C LEU A 100 -0.72 -13.68 -19.10
N PRO A 101 -1.34 -12.78 -19.88
CA PRO A 101 -1.01 -11.35 -19.84
C PRO A 101 -1.12 -10.72 -18.44
N ALA A 102 -2.14 -11.09 -17.65
CA ALA A 102 -2.30 -10.59 -16.28
C ALA A 102 -1.12 -11.02 -15.40
N LEU A 103 -0.74 -12.31 -15.47
CA LEU A 103 0.39 -12.83 -14.71
C LEU A 103 1.71 -12.16 -15.09
N GLN A 104 1.95 -11.94 -16.38
CA GLN A 104 3.12 -11.21 -16.87
C GLN A 104 3.14 -9.76 -16.37
N PHE A 105 1.98 -9.09 -16.38
CA PHE A 105 1.85 -7.74 -15.84
C PHE A 105 2.19 -7.67 -14.34
N ALA A 106 1.72 -8.66 -13.58
CA ALA A 106 2.00 -8.79 -12.15
C ALA A 106 3.46 -9.12 -11.83
N GLN A 107 4.18 -9.83 -12.70
CA GLN A 107 5.62 -10.11 -12.50
C GLN A 107 6.45 -8.82 -12.47
N ILE A 108 6.09 -7.82 -13.28
CA ILE A 108 6.83 -6.55 -13.37
C ILE A 108 6.39 -5.57 -12.26
N ARG A 109 5.09 -5.50 -11.95
CA ARG A 109 4.52 -4.47 -11.06
C ARG A 109 4.17 -4.97 -9.65
N GLY A 110 4.28 -6.27 -9.41
CA GLY A 110 3.79 -6.93 -8.21
C GLY A 110 2.28 -7.18 -8.22
N ARG A 111 1.82 -8.07 -7.34
CA ARG A 111 0.40 -8.41 -7.16
C ARG A 111 -0.25 -7.43 -6.20
N SER A 112 -1.19 -6.65 -6.71
CA SER A 112 -2.03 -5.75 -5.91
C SER A 112 -3.31 -5.43 -6.66
N GLY A 113 -4.36 -5.02 -5.94
CA GLY A 113 -5.60 -4.54 -6.56
C GLY A 113 -5.36 -3.37 -7.53
N ARG A 114 -4.42 -2.47 -7.20
CA ARG A 114 -4.01 -1.37 -8.10
C ARG A 114 -3.42 -1.90 -9.40
N ALA A 115 -2.51 -2.87 -9.33
CA ALA A 115 -1.89 -3.47 -10.50
C ALA A 115 -2.92 -4.22 -11.37
N ALA A 116 -3.86 -4.94 -10.74
CA ALA A 116 -4.94 -5.63 -11.45
C ALA A 116 -5.86 -4.65 -12.22
N TRP A 117 -6.23 -3.52 -11.61
CA TRP A 117 -7.01 -2.47 -12.29
C TRP A 117 -6.24 -1.85 -13.47
N GLN A 118 -4.95 -1.54 -13.27
CA GLN A 118 -4.11 -0.98 -14.34
C GLN A 118 -3.98 -1.94 -15.52
N PHE A 119 -3.77 -3.23 -15.23
CA PHE A 119 -3.75 -4.29 -16.24
C PHE A 119 -5.07 -4.33 -17.00
N ALA A 120 -6.21 -4.41 -16.31
CA ALA A 120 -7.51 -4.53 -16.95
C ALA A 120 -7.83 -3.33 -17.86
N ARG A 121 -7.47 -2.12 -17.42
CA ARG A 121 -7.63 -0.90 -18.22
C ARG A 121 -6.76 -0.89 -19.48
N ASP A 122 -5.49 -1.28 -19.37
CA ASP A 122 -4.57 -1.39 -20.52
C ASP A 122 -5.03 -2.47 -21.50
N PHE A 123 -5.46 -3.62 -20.97
CA PHE A 123 -5.95 -4.74 -21.77
C PHE A 123 -7.22 -4.37 -22.54
N ALA A 124 -8.19 -3.74 -21.87
CA ALA A 124 -9.43 -3.29 -22.50
C ALA A 124 -9.16 -2.29 -23.64
N GLY A 125 -8.27 -1.31 -23.42
CA GLY A 125 -7.91 -0.34 -24.46
C GLY A 125 -7.30 -1.00 -25.71
N LYS A 126 -6.41 -1.98 -25.53
CA LYS A 126 -5.82 -2.74 -26.64
C LYS A 126 -6.83 -3.63 -27.37
N ALA A 127 -7.82 -4.16 -26.67
CA ALA A 127 -8.87 -4.99 -27.26
C ALA A 127 -9.80 -4.15 -28.16
N GLU A 128 -10.11 -2.92 -27.77
CA GLU A 128 -10.88 -1.97 -28.59
C GLU A 128 -10.14 -1.57 -29.87
N GLU A 129 -8.83 -1.28 -29.77
CA GLU A 129 -8.01 -0.93 -30.95
C GLU A 129 -7.95 -2.05 -31.98
N ARG A 130 -7.90 -3.32 -31.56
CA ARG A 130 -7.90 -4.49 -32.47
C ARG A 130 -9.26 -4.78 -33.12
N SER A 131 -10.34 -4.20 -32.59
CA SER A 131 -11.70 -4.41 -33.10
C SER A 131 -12.13 -3.32 -34.09
N ARG A 132 -11.28 -2.30 -34.32
CA ARG A 132 -11.43 -1.27 -35.36
C ARG A 132 -10.58 -1.61 -36.57
#